data_AF-T0QUN3-F1
#
_entry.id   AF-T0QUN3-F1
#
_cell.length_a   1.000
_cell.length_b   1.000
_cell.length_c   1.000
_cell.angle_alpha   90.00
_cell.angle_beta   90.00
_cell.angle_gamma   90.00
#
_symmetry.space_group_name_H-M   'P 1'
#
loop_
_entity.id
_entity.type
_entity.pdbx_description
1 polymer ?
#
loop_
_entity_poly.entity_id
_entity_poly.type
_entity_poly.pdbx_seq_one_letter_code
_entity_poly.pdbx_strand_id
1 'polypeptide(L)'
;MQWFLALFLPVAVLGAVCPYHNYTAGNILVADELCSPSAPICSVNTSCTRSTQQVPQDATNLAGFIGLGNLTMYPYQGLVLYNASTVWVEDLVLPASLLKLGFSNISAIYLDEFAPATIAHLTAMAFITCNLGVIPLNFQWPPGLQELILVNNAFQTIPKALPMTLHTLAFQANALSDLFYLPANLTYLDLDLNLLEEVVDRNWNQLTHVCVCIDLRLNNNPIATIAGVHLSKSLKFFGCKDCPLTNFTMTPDTFAALDELQPWNGKSNYLDSKGFHITRDVSMDPSACGAIDGSVQTLWAGKTNVTVRVCVTSPPSSERTSMSLPALNDDKSAFS
;
A
#
# COMPACT_ATOMS: atom_id res chain seq x y z
N MET A 1 5.13 79.81 -6.85
CA MET A 1 5.17 78.79 -7.91
C MET A 1 6.44 77.97 -7.69
N GLN A 2 6.37 76.94 -6.84
CA GLN A 2 7.53 76.12 -6.44
C GLN A 2 7.34 74.74 -7.05
N TRP A 3 8.21 74.39 -8.00
CA TRP A 3 8.22 73.10 -8.67
C TRP A 3 8.96 72.08 -7.77
N PHE A 4 8.27 71.04 -7.33
CA PHE A 4 8.90 69.86 -6.74
C PHE A 4 9.33 68.92 -7.88
N LEU A 5 10.64 68.79 -8.11
CA LEU A 5 11.19 67.67 -8.87
C LEU A 5 11.13 66.41 -8.00
N ALA A 6 10.24 65.48 -8.34
CA ALA A 6 10.27 64.14 -7.78
C ALA A 6 11.38 63.33 -8.47
N LEU A 7 12.45 63.03 -7.72
CA LEU A 7 13.50 62.09 -8.13
C LEU A 7 12.94 60.67 -8.04
N PHE A 8 12.68 60.02 -9.17
CA PHE A 8 12.43 58.58 -9.22
C PHE A 8 13.77 57.86 -9.18
N LEU A 9 14.12 57.30 -8.03
CA LEU A 9 15.20 56.31 -7.92
C LEU A 9 14.69 54.99 -8.51
N PRO A 10 15.45 54.31 -9.41
CA PRO A 10 15.10 52.98 -9.86
C PRO A 10 15.18 52.02 -8.67
N VAL A 11 14.05 51.39 -8.34
CA VAL A 11 14.01 50.28 -7.39
C VAL A 11 14.80 49.14 -8.02
N ALA A 12 15.98 48.84 -7.47
CA ALA A 12 16.71 47.64 -7.81
C ALA A 12 15.84 46.44 -7.39
N VAL A 13 15.25 45.75 -8.36
CA VAL A 13 14.63 44.45 -8.13
C VAL A 13 15.77 43.51 -7.81
N LEU A 14 15.98 43.25 -6.51
CA LEU A 14 16.85 42.16 -6.07
C LEU A 14 16.31 40.89 -6.74
N GLY A 15 17.09 40.28 -7.63
CA GLY A 15 16.72 39.02 -8.25
C GLY A 15 16.41 38.01 -7.14
N ALA A 16 15.27 37.33 -7.25
CA ALA A 16 14.88 36.33 -6.27
C ALA A 16 16.00 35.29 -6.14
N VAL A 17 16.43 35.03 -4.90
CA VAL A 17 17.42 33.98 -4.62
C VAL A 17 16.81 32.65 -5.04
N CYS A 18 17.59 31.82 -5.74
CA CYS A 18 17.12 30.50 -6.14
C CYS A 18 16.76 29.68 -4.89
N PRO A 19 15.52 29.16 -4.75
CA PRO A 19 15.12 28.39 -3.57
C PRO A 19 16.06 27.21 -3.34
N TYR A 20 16.45 26.54 -4.41
CA TYR A 20 17.26 25.32 -4.40
C TYR A 20 18.76 25.51 -4.13
N HIS A 21 19.20 26.69 -3.70
CA HIS A 21 20.62 27.02 -3.50
C HIS A 21 21.33 26.16 -2.44
N ASN A 22 20.58 25.60 -1.50
CA ASN A 22 21.10 24.74 -0.43
C ASN A 22 21.19 23.26 -0.82
N TYR A 23 20.64 22.87 -1.97
CA TYR A 23 20.71 21.49 -2.41
C TYR A 23 22.13 21.14 -2.84
N THR A 24 22.45 19.84 -2.83
CA THR A 24 23.68 19.35 -3.43
C THR A 24 23.70 19.61 -4.95
N ALA A 25 24.88 19.65 -5.57
CA ALA A 25 24.97 19.85 -7.01
C ALA A 25 24.26 18.71 -7.77
N GLY A 26 23.33 19.07 -8.66
CA GLY A 26 22.60 18.13 -9.48
C GLY A 26 21.38 18.74 -10.15
N ASN A 27 20.56 17.88 -10.72
CA ASN A 27 19.38 18.25 -11.50
C ASN A 27 18.11 18.18 -10.65
N ILE A 28 17.38 19.27 -10.62
CA ILE A 28 16.11 19.42 -9.91
C ILE A 28 15.00 19.46 -10.95
N LEU A 29 13.94 18.69 -10.71
CA LEU A 29 12.76 18.70 -11.57
C LEU A 29 11.86 19.86 -11.15
N VAL A 30 11.49 20.70 -12.12
CA VAL A 30 10.57 21.82 -11.92
C VAL A 30 9.56 21.87 -13.07
N ALA A 31 8.40 22.46 -12.78
CA ALA A 31 7.35 22.76 -13.74
C ALA A 31 6.73 24.10 -13.33
N ASP A 32 7.51 25.16 -13.45
CA ASP A 32 7.17 26.53 -13.08
C ASP A 32 7.73 27.51 -14.13
N GLU A 33 7.78 28.81 -13.80
CA GLU A 33 8.24 29.86 -14.70
C GLU A 33 9.72 29.73 -15.11
N LEU A 34 10.50 28.87 -14.47
CA LEU A 34 11.87 28.54 -14.88
C LEU A 34 11.89 27.71 -16.18
N CYS A 35 10.76 27.09 -16.52
CA CYS A 35 10.59 26.32 -17.74
C CYS A 35 10.11 27.17 -18.90
N SER A 36 10.47 26.77 -20.13
CA SER A 36 9.97 27.47 -21.33
C SER A 36 8.51 27.11 -21.60
N PRO A 37 7.71 28.00 -22.21
CA PRO A 37 6.33 27.69 -22.58
C PRO A 37 6.17 26.44 -23.48
N SER A 38 7.20 26.09 -24.27
CA SER A 38 7.22 24.90 -25.13
C SER A 38 7.67 23.62 -24.44
N ALA A 39 8.08 23.69 -23.16
CA ALA A 39 8.53 22.56 -22.35
C ALA A 39 8.07 22.79 -20.91
N PRO A 40 6.78 22.52 -20.58
CA PRO A 40 6.19 22.80 -19.27
C PRO A 40 6.88 22.12 -18.09
N ILE A 41 7.68 21.08 -18.36
CA ILE A 41 8.51 20.41 -17.37
C ILE A 41 9.96 20.50 -17.84
N CYS A 42 10.85 20.89 -16.93
CA CYS A 42 12.27 21.05 -17.23
C CYS A 42 13.14 20.71 -16.03
N SER A 43 14.45 20.68 -16.27
CA SER A 43 15.45 20.49 -15.24
C SER A 43 16.20 21.79 -14.98
N VAL A 44 16.45 22.11 -13.72
CA VAL A 44 17.31 23.23 -13.30
C VAL A 44 18.39 22.75 -12.34
N ASN A 45 19.46 23.52 -12.23
CA ASN A 45 20.47 23.32 -11.19
C ASN A 45 20.15 24.15 -9.92
N THR A 46 21.03 24.08 -8.93
CA THR A 46 20.89 24.80 -7.64
C THR A 46 21.01 26.33 -7.76
N SER A 47 21.36 26.83 -8.96
CA SER A 47 21.34 28.26 -9.30
C SER A 47 20.13 28.63 -10.18
N CYS A 48 19.12 27.76 -10.26
CA CYS A 48 17.90 27.92 -11.05
C CYS A 48 18.18 28.12 -12.55
N THR A 49 19.36 27.71 -13.01
CA THR A 49 19.72 27.72 -14.41
C THR A 49 19.27 26.41 -15.03
N ARG A 50 18.58 26.48 -16.17
CA ARG A 50 18.14 25.29 -16.90
C ARG A 50 19.32 24.38 -17.22
N SER A 51 19.19 23.12 -16.83
CA SER A 51 20.15 22.06 -17.10
C SER A 51 20.00 21.52 -18.53
N THR A 52 21.04 20.87 -19.02
CA THR A 52 21.01 20.15 -20.30
C THR A 52 20.26 18.82 -20.22
N GLN A 53 19.94 18.35 -19.00
CA GLN A 53 19.15 17.13 -18.81
C GLN A 53 17.77 17.28 -19.47
N GLN A 54 17.53 16.44 -20.47
CA GLN A 54 16.25 16.41 -21.17
C GLN A 54 15.18 15.79 -20.28
N VAL A 55 14.04 16.45 -20.20
CA VAL A 55 12.83 15.93 -19.55
C VAL A 55 11.85 15.56 -20.66
N PRO A 56 11.53 14.27 -20.85
CA PRO A 56 10.48 13.89 -21.79
C PRO A 56 9.16 14.52 -21.33
N GLN A 57 8.47 15.19 -22.25
CA GLN A 57 7.33 16.02 -21.89
C GLN A 57 6.11 15.20 -21.45
N ASP A 58 6.05 13.92 -21.79
CA ASP A 58 4.99 12.95 -21.49
C ASP A 58 5.37 11.93 -20.39
N ALA A 59 6.58 12.03 -19.83
CA ALA A 59 7.05 11.08 -18.85
C ALA A 59 6.53 11.38 -17.45
N THR A 60 5.76 10.44 -16.91
CA THR A 60 5.40 10.40 -15.48
C THR A 60 6.40 9.61 -14.65
N ASN A 61 7.39 8.97 -15.28
CA ASN A 61 8.48 8.25 -14.63
C ASN A 61 9.80 8.91 -15.05
N LEU A 62 10.49 9.53 -14.09
CA LEU A 62 11.66 10.35 -14.36
C LEU A 62 12.85 9.91 -13.49
N ALA A 63 14.03 9.80 -14.12
CA ALA A 63 15.23 9.28 -13.45
C ALA A 63 16.28 10.35 -13.17
N GLY A 64 17.05 10.15 -12.10
CA GLY A 64 18.30 10.88 -11.85
C GLY A 64 18.12 12.32 -11.39
N PHE A 65 16.94 12.68 -10.91
CA PHE A 65 16.71 13.98 -10.27
C PHE A 65 17.08 13.90 -8.80
N ILE A 66 17.85 14.89 -8.34
CA ILE A 66 18.25 14.99 -6.93
C ILE A 66 17.23 15.72 -6.08
N GLY A 67 16.18 16.29 -6.68
CA GLY A 67 15.17 17.05 -5.97
C GLY A 67 13.96 17.37 -6.81
N LEU A 68 12.86 17.65 -6.13
CA LEU A 68 11.64 18.18 -6.68
C LEU A 68 11.47 19.61 -6.17
N GLY A 69 11.32 20.56 -7.09
CA GLY A 69 11.06 21.95 -6.74
C GLY A 69 9.57 22.30 -6.91
N ASN A 70 9.34 23.48 -7.46
CA ASN A 70 7.99 23.93 -7.76
C ASN A 70 7.44 23.23 -9.02
N LEU A 71 6.38 22.43 -8.84
CA LEU A 71 5.68 21.69 -9.90
C LEU A 71 4.29 22.25 -10.20
N THR A 72 4.00 23.52 -9.88
CA THR A 72 2.64 24.12 -10.02
C THR A 72 2.04 23.97 -11.43
N MET A 73 2.86 23.92 -12.48
CA MET A 73 2.41 23.71 -13.87
C MET A 73 2.58 22.26 -14.36
N TYR A 74 2.89 21.31 -13.49
CA TYR A 74 3.04 19.90 -13.89
C TYR A 74 1.69 19.34 -14.38
N PRO A 75 1.61 18.84 -15.62
CA PRO A 75 0.33 18.59 -16.28
C PRO A 75 -0.27 17.21 -15.98
N TYR A 76 0.45 16.33 -15.27
CA TYR A 76 0.02 14.94 -15.06
C TYR A 76 -0.46 14.67 -13.64
N GLN A 77 -1.32 13.66 -13.51
CA GLN A 77 -1.88 13.24 -12.22
C GLN A 77 -0.92 12.34 -11.43
N GLY A 78 0.18 11.90 -12.03
CA GLY A 78 1.14 11.01 -11.40
C GLY A 78 2.57 11.39 -11.72
N LEU A 79 3.44 11.23 -10.72
CA LEU A 79 4.88 11.39 -10.85
C LEU A 79 5.58 10.30 -10.05
N VAL A 80 6.51 9.60 -10.68
CA VAL A 80 7.43 8.68 -10.03
C VAL A 80 8.85 9.12 -10.33
N LEU A 81 9.61 9.44 -9.30
CA LEU A 81 11.05 9.60 -9.41
C LEU A 81 11.75 8.27 -9.16
N TYR A 82 12.76 7.96 -9.97
CA TYR A 82 13.56 6.78 -9.76
C TYR A 82 15.06 6.96 -9.95
N ASN A 83 15.85 6.04 -9.38
CA ASN A 83 17.31 5.98 -9.53
C ASN A 83 18.02 7.29 -9.14
N ALA A 84 17.98 7.65 -7.86
CA ALA A 84 18.75 8.77 -7.33
C ALA A 84 19.34 8.44 -5.95
N SER A 85 20.50 9.01 -5.63
CA SER A 85 21.11 8.80 -4.31
C SER A 85 20.34 9.54 -3.20
N THR A 86 19.85 10.74 -3.50
CA THR A 86 19.10 11.56 -2.56
C THR A 86 18.04 12.33 -3.34
N VAL A 87 16.86 12.52 -2.75
CA VAL A 87 15.83 13.41 -3.28
C VAL A 87 15.45 14.45 -2.23
N TRP A 88 15.71 15.72 -2.54
CA TRP A 88 15.31 16.87 -1.76
C TRP A 88 13.87 17.29 -2.10
N VAL A 89 13.07 17.55 -1.07
CA VAL A 89 11.64 17.91 -1.18
C VAL A 89 11.25 19.11 -0.33
N GLU A 90 12.22 19.83 0.24
CA GLU A 90 12.00 21.00 1.10
C GLU A 90 11.24 22.12 0.35
N ASP A 91 11.65 22.41 -0.89
CA ASP A 91 11.01 23.40 -1.76
C ASP A 91 9.88 22.82 -2.64
N LEU A 92 9.35 21.66 -2.29
CA LEU A 92 8.35 20.98 -3.09
C LEU A 92 7.01 21.75 -3.08
N VAL A 93 6.53 22.07 -4.28
CA VAL A 93 5.16 22.58 -4.49
C VAL A 93 4.48 21.67 -5.50
N LEU A 94 3.35 21.08 -5.14
CA LEU A 94 2.58 20.18 -5.99
C LEU A 94 1.31 20.86 -6.50
N PRO A 95 0.91 20.65 -7.77
CA PRO A 95 -0.37 21.12 -8.27
C PRO A 95 -1.48 20.20 -7.75
N ALA A 96 -2.65 20.75 -7.46
CA ALA A 96 -3.80 19.96 -6.98
C ALA A 96 -4.27 18.85 -7.95
N SER A 97 -3.86 18.92 -9.22
CA SER A 97 -4.10 17.87 -10.22
C SER A 97 -3.21 16.64 -10.04
N LEU A 98 -2.07 16.74 -9.35
CA LEU A 98 -1.18 15.60 -9.10
C LEU A 98 -1.72 14.80 -7.92
N LEU A 99 -2.17 13.58 -8.18
CA LEU A 99 -2.82 12.73 -7.18
C LEU A 99 -1.91 11.61 -6.68
N LYS A 100 -0.87 11.27 -7.44
CA LYS A 100 0.02 10.13 -7.18
C LYS A 100 1.48 10.56 -7.17
N LEU A 101 2.18 10.28 -6.08
CA LEU A 101 3.61 10.56 -5.95
C LEU A 101 4.38 9.29 -5.55
N GLY A 102 5.39 8.94 -6.33
CA GLY A 102 6.19 7.75 -6.13
C GLY A 102 7.68 8.03 -6.11
N PHE A 103 8.40 7.23 -5.33
CA PHE A 103 9.84 7.20 -5.27
C PHE A 103 10.30 5.75 -5.39
N SER A 104 11.26 5.48 -6.29
CA SER A 104 11.75 4.13 -6.55
C SER A 104 13.27 4.09 -6.66
N ASN A 105 13.92 3.16 -5.96
CA ASN A 105 15.39 3.05 -5.95
C ASN A 105 16.06 4.39 -5.57
N ILE A 106 15.66 4.95 -4.43
CA ILE A 106 16.19 6.21 -3.88
C ILE A 106 16.93 5.92 -2.57
N SER A 107 18.22 6.23 -2.47
CA SER A 107 18.98 5.83 -1.27
C SER A 107 18.65 6.65 -0.01
N ALA A 108 18.23 7.92 -0.17
CA ALA A 108 17.85 8.80 0.93
C ALA A 108 16.69 9.74 0.54
N ILE A 109 15.64 9.74 1.36
CA ILE A 109 14.50 10.67 1.28
C ILE A 109 14.20 11.14 2.70
N TYR A 110 14.20 12.47 2.91
CA TYR A 110 13.91 13.09 4.19
C TYR A 110 12.42 13.37 4.29
N LEU A 111 11.66 12.44 4.88
CA LEU A 111 10.20 12.54 4.93
C LEU A 111 9.73 13.73 5.77
N ASP A 112 10.50 14.14 6.76
CA ASP A 112 10.26 15.29 7.63
C ASP A 112 10.26 16.64 6.89
N GLU A 113 10.85 16.70 5.70
CA GLU A 113 10.86 17.91 4.85
C GLU A 113 9.57 18.07 4.04
N PHE A 114 8.67 17.08 4.01
CA PHE A 114 7.38 17.26 3.38
C PHE A 114 6.49 18.18 4.22
N ALA A 115 6.20 19.36 3.69
CA ALA A 115 5.15 20.21 4.24
C ALA A 115 3.77 19.50 4.14
N PRO A 116 3.03 19.30 5.24
CA PRO A 116 1.76 18.55 5.21
C PRO A 116 0.74 19.11 4.21
N ALA A 117 0.66 20.44 4.07
CA ALA A 117 -0.24 21.09 3.12
C ALA A 117 0.09 20.78 1.66
N THR A 118 1.38 20.62 1.33
CA THR A 118 1.85 20.31 -0.04
C THR A 118 1.33 18.95 -0.50
N ILE A 119 1.31 17.95 0.37
CA ILE A 119 0.92 16.57 0.02
C ILE A 119 -0.51 16.21 0.40
N ALA A 120 -1.27 17.10 1.06
CA ALA A 120 -2.58 16.78 1.63
C ALA A 120 -3.63 16.26 0.64
N HIS A 121 -3.50 16.59 -0.66
CA HIS A 121 -4.43 16.20 -1.71
C HIS A 121 -4.05 14.87 -2.41
N LEU A 122 -2.89 14.30 -2.11
CA LEU A 122 -2.45 13.04 -2.70
C LEU A 122 -3.38 11.90 -2.27
N THR A 123 -3.72 11.04 -3.22
CA THR A 123 -4.52 9.83 -2.99
C THR A 123 -3.67 8.56 -3.08
N ALA A 124 -2.49 8.62 -3.66
CA ALA A 124 -1.54 7.51 -3.68
C ALA A 124 -0.11 7.95 -3.41
N MET A 125 0.60 7.19 -2.59
CA MET A 125 2.03 7.35 -2.36
C MET A 125 2.76 6.02 -2.48
N ALA A 126 3.95 6.05 -3.07
CA ALA A 126 4.79 4.86 -3.23
C ALA A 126 6.25 5.13 -2.85
N PHE A 127 6.84 4.23 -2.07
CA PHE A 127 8.26 4.20 -1.76
C PHE A 127 8.75 2.77 -1.99
N ILE A 128 9.45 2.56 -3.10
CA ILE A 128 9.90 1.24 -3.55
C ILE A 128 11.43 1.23 -3.50
N THR A 129 12.06 0.31 -2.76
CA THR A 129 13.54 0.27 -2.70
C THR A 129 14.13 1.61 -2.25
N CYS A 130 13.59 2.19 -1.17
CA CYS A 130 13.97 3.50 -0.65
C CYS A 130 14.72 3.45 0.71
N ASN A 131 15.09 2.24 1.16
CA ASN A 131 15.78 2.01 2.44
C ASN A 131 15.08 2.62 3.68
N LEU A 132 13.75 2.77 3.61
CA LEU A 132 12.97 3.33 4.72
C LEU A 132 12.77 2.29 5.82
N GLY A 133 13.22 2.58 7.05
CA GLY A 133 12.99 1.69 8.19
C GLY A 133 11.90 2.16 9.15
N VAL A 134 11.75 3.48 9.28
CA VAL A 134 10.84 4.14 10.21
C VAL A 134 10.32 5.41 9.56
N ILE A 135 9.04 5.70 9.77
CA ILE A 135 8.43 6.98 9.37
C ILE A 135 8.67 8.00 10.49
N PRO A 136 9.22 9.20 10.21
CA PRO A 136 9.43 10.23 11.22
C PRO A 136 8.12 10.57 11.95
N LEU A 137 8.20 10.82 13.27
CA LEU A 137 7.02 11.06 14.11
C LEU A 137 6.19 12.28 13.64
N ASN A 138 6.85 13.29 13.07
CA ASN A 138 6.22 14.52 12.61
C ASN A 138 5.65 14.41 11.17
N PHE A 139 5.94 13.30 10.47
CA PHE A 139 5.41 13.10 9.13
C PHE A 139 3.90 12.85 9.20
N GLN A 140 3.14 13.66 8.46
CA GLN A 140 1.69 13.52 8.37
C GLN A 140 1.31 12.94 7.02
N TRP A 141 0.74 11.74 7.03
CA TRP A 141 0.17 11.15 5.83
C TRP A 141 -0.93 12.05 5.26
N PRO A 142 -1.09 12.10 3.92
CA PRO A 142 -2.23 12.77 3.32
C PRO A 142 -3.56 12.22 3.88
N PRO A 143 -4.49 13.06 4.36
CA PRO A 143 -5.73 12.59 4.98
C PRO A 143 -6.63 11.82 4.02
N GLY A 144 -6.53 12.10 2.71
CA GLY A 144 -7.25 11.42 1.64
C GLY A 144 -6.51 10.23 1.01
N LEU A 145 -5.40 9.75 1.60
CA LEU A 145 -4.60 8.68 1.03
C LEU A 145 -5.38 7.35 0.96
N GLN A 146 -5.49 6.78 -0.24
CA GLN A 146 -6.22 5.55 -0.53
C GLN A 146 -5.30 4.37 -0.84
N GLU A 147 -4.12 4.65 -1.39
CA GLU A 147 -3.12 3.67 -1.80
C GLU A 147 -1.75 4.02 -1.22
N LEU A 148 -1.12 3.04 -0.57
CA LEU A 148 0.22 3.17 -0.02
C LEU A 148 1.05 1.92 -0.36
N ILE A 149 2.13 2.14 -1.08
CA ILE A 149 3.07 1.09 -1.51
C ILE A 149 4.41 1.32 -0.81
N LEU A 150 4.84 0.39 0.04
CA LEU A 150 6.06 0.47 0.84
C LEU A 150 6.97 -0.74 0.58
N VAL A 151 7.20 -1.05 -0.69
CA VAL A 151 7.88 -2.29 -1.14
C VAL A 151 9.40 -2.22 -1.03
N ASN A 152 10.02 -3.32 -0.62
CA ASN A 152 11.47 -3.49 -0.62
C ASN A 152 12.19 -2.39 0.19
N ASN A 153 11.74 -2.17 1.42
CA ASN A 153 12.37 -1.22 2.34
C ASN A 153 12.94 -1.98 3.55
N ALA A 154 13.03 -1.32 4.71
CA ALA A 154 13.60 -1.86 5.93
C ALA A 154 12.60 -1.81 7.11
N PHE A 155 11.29 -1.76 6.83
CA PHE A 155 10.27 -1.65 7.88
C PHE A 155 10.20 -2.94 8.72
N GLN A 156 10.21 -2.78 10.04
CA GLN A 156 9.98 -3.89 10.98
C GLN A 156 8.56 -3.87 11.57
N THR A 157 7.89 -2.71 11.49
CA THR A 157 6.51 -2.51 11.95
C THR A 157 5.74 -1.69 10.94
N ILE A 158 4.43 -1.90 10.84
CA ILE A 158 3.54 -1.03 10.07
C ILE A 158 3.56 0.37 10.72
N PRO A 159 3.69 1.47 9.94
CA PRO A 159 3.67 2.83 10.45
C PRO A 159 2.41 3.12 11.28
N LYS A 160 2.60 3.86 12.37
CA LYS A 160 1.46 4.38 13.14
C LYS A 160 0.72 5.46 12.33
N ALA A 161 -0.55 5.65 12.69
CA ALA A 161 -1.39 6.72 12.15
C ALA A 161 -1.56 6.70 10.62
N LEU A 162 -1.56 5.50 10.01
CA LEU A 162 -2.04 5.36 8.65
C LEU A 162 -3.51 5.82 8.57
N PRO A 163 -3.89 6.56 7.51
CA PRO A 163 -5.22 7.16 7.43
C PRO A 163 -6.30 6.09 7.20
N MET A 164 -7.49 6.31 7.78
CA MET A 164 -8.63 5.37 7.69
C MET A 164 -9.24 5.29 6.29
N THR A 165 -8.85 6.20 5.39
CA THR A 165 -9.18 6.24 3.97
C THR A 165 -8.36 5.26 3.14
N LEU A 166 -7.35 4.60 3.74
CA LEU A 166 -6.49 3.65 3.05
C LEU A 166 -7.24 2.34 2.78
N HIS A 167 -7.29 1.93 1.51
CA HIS A 167 -7.91 0.68 1.07
C HIS A 167 -6.91 -0.27 0.40
N THR A 168 -5.81 0.26 -0.14
CA THR A 168 -4.73 -0.52 -0.76
C THR A 168 -3.45 -0.33 0.03
N LEU A 169 -2.92 -1.43 0.57
CA LEU A 169 -1.66 -1.44 1.27
C LEU A 169 -0.77 -2.57 0.77
N ALA A 170 0.43 -2.21 0.32
CA ALA A 170 1.43 -3.15 -0.19
C ALA A 170 2.74 -2.96 0.58
N PHE A 171 3.17 -3.99 1.30
CA PHE A 171 4.29 -3.97 2.25
C PHE A 171 5.36 -5.02 1.95
N GLN A 172 5.42 -5.46 0.69
CA GLN A 172 6.25 -6.58 0.29
C GLN A 172 7.73 -6.32 0.54
N ALA A 173 8.51 -7.37 0.80
CA ALA A 173 9.97 -7.29 0.94
C ALA A 173 10.39 -6.30 2.04
N ASN A 174 9.91 -6.53 3.26
CA ASN A 174 10.33 -5.79 4.45
C ASN A 174 10.74 -6.81 5.53
N ALA A 175 10.74 -6.39 6.79
CA ALA A 175 11.07 -7.21 7.94
C ALA A 175 9.91 -7.23 8.96
N LEU A 176 8.66 -7.15 8.51
CA LEU A 176 7.49 -7.16 9.41
C LEU A 176 7.38 -8.52 10.10
N SER A 177 7.37 -8.53 11.42
CA SER A 177 7.14 -9.73 12.25
C SER A 177 5.72 -9.79 12.85
N ASP A 178 4.98 -8.69 12.79
CA ASP A 178 3.60 -8.60 13.27
C ASP A 178 2.77 -7.67 12.37
N LEU A 179 1.47 -7.62 12.65
CA LEU A 179 0.50 -6.78 11.94
C LEU A 179 -0.10 -5.70 12.86
N PHE A 180 0.62 -5.29 13.92
CA PHE A 180 0.18 -4.18 14.75
C PHE A 180 0.08 -2.91 13.89
N TYR A 181 -0.98 -2.14 14.10
CA TYR A 181 -1.32 -0.94 13.32
C TYR A 181 -1.82 -1.15 11.89
N LEU A 182 -2.08 -2.40 11.47
CA LEU A 182 -2.76 -2.64 10.19
C LEU A 182 -4.14 -1.96 10.16
N PRO A 183 -4.44 -1.10 9.16
CA PRO A 183 -5.75 -0.47 9.05
C PRO A 183 -6.87 -1.50 8.83
N ALA A 184 -8.02 -1.27 9.45
CA ALA A 184 -9.14 -2.19 9.32
C ALA A 184 -9.78 -2.16 7.92
N ASN A 185 -9.90 -0.98 7.27
CA ASN A 185 -10.69 -0.76 6.06
C ASN A 185 -10.03 -1.21 4.73
N LEU A 186 -8.99 -2.04 4.81
CA LEU A 186 -8.28 -2.48 3.62
C LEU A 186 -9.15 -3.40 2.76
N THR A 187 -9.12 -3.20 1.45
CA THR A 187 -9.72 -4.10 0.44
C THR A 187 -8.64 -4.85 -0.36
N TYR A 188 -7.40 -4.36 -0.30
CA TYR A 188 -6.21 -4.97 -0.86
C TYR A 188 -5.08 -4.93 0.18
N LEU A 189 -4.51 -6.10 0.47
CA LEU A 189 -3.36 -6.26 1.35
C LEU A 189 -2.35 -7.21 0.73
N ASP A 190 -1.10 -6.76 0.66
CA ASP A 190 0.02 -7.59 0.24
C ASP A 190 1.18 -7.46 1.24
N LEU A 191 1.51 -8.59 1.86
CA LEU A 191 2.49 -8.72 2.92
C LEU A 191 3.64 -9.66 2.53
N ASP A 192 3.78 -9.99 1.26
CA ASP A 192 4.77 -10.95 0.78
C ASP A 192 6.20 -10.61 1.22
N LEU A 193 7.06 -11.63 1.37
CA LEU A 193 8.48 -11.43 1.69
C LEU A 193 8.70 -10.56 2.96
N ASN A 194 8.04 -10.94 4.06
CA ASN A 194 8.26 -10.37 5.39
C ASN A 194 8.77 -11.45 6.35
N LEU A 195 8.62 -11.26 7.66
CA LEU A 195 9.04 -12.18 8.73
C LEU A 195 7.86 -12.64 9.60
N LEU A 196 6.64 -12.66 9.04
CA LEU A 196 5.44 -13.08 9.76
C LEU A 196 5.49 -14.60 10.03
N GLU A 197 5.43 -14.99 11.30
CA GLU A 197 5.32 -16.40 11.71
C GLU A 197 3.86 -16.87 11.80
N GLU A 198 2.94 -15.93 12.03
CA GLU A 198 1.53 -16.21 12.19
C GLU A 198 0.63 -15.08 11.68
N VAL A 199 -0.58 -15.46 11.27
CA VAL A 199 -1.70 -14.54 11.05
C VAL A 199 -2.86 -15.02 11.90
N VAL A 200 -3.09 -14.34 13.02
CA VAL A 200 -4.10 -14.73 14.01
C VAL A 200 -5.09 -13.60 14.29
N ASP A 201 -6.35 -13.97 14.55
CA ASP A 201 -7.42 -13.07 15.01
C ASP A 201 -7.56 -11.82 14.13
N ARG A 202 -7.87 -12.04 12.85
CA ARG A 202 -8.05 -10.95 11.87
C ARG A 202 -9.40 -11.04 11.19
N ASN A 203 -10.18 -9.96 11.29
CA ASN A 203 -11.40 -9.83 10.50
C ASN A 203 -11.11 -9.14 9.18
N TRP A 204 -11.10 -9.92 8.11
CA TRP A 204 -10.73 -9.52 6.75
C TRP A 204 -11.88 -9.72 5.77
N ASN A 205 -13.12 -9.71 6.24
CA ASN A 205 -14.30 -9.93 5.41
C ASN A 205 -14.44 -8.92 4.24
N GLN A 206 -13.83 -7.73 4.36
CA GLN A 206 -13.83 -6.71 3.31
C GLN A 206 -12.65 -6.82 2.33
N LEU A 207 -11.63 -7.66 2.62
CA LEU A 207 -10.51 -7.86 1.72
C LEU A 207 -10.96 -8.64 0.49
N THR A 208 -10.71 -8.04 -0.67
CA THR A 208 -10.88 -8.69 -1.98
C THR A 208 -9.59 -9.31 -2.49
N HIS A 209 -8.44 -8.92 -1.92
CA HIS A 209 -7.14 -9.49 -2.27
C HIS A 209 -6.27 -9.57 -1.02
N VAL A 210 -5.71 -10.76 -0.78
CA VAL A 210 -4.73 -11.02 0.28
C VAL A 210 -3.60 -11.87 -0.30
N CYS A 211 -2.38 -11.32 -0.36
CA CYS A 211 -1.16 -12.13 -0.52
C CYS A 211 -0.39 -12.07 0.80
N VAL A 212 -0.12 -13.24 1.36
CA VAL A 212 0.87 -13.45 2.42
C VAL A 212 1.94 -14.42 1.92
N CYS A 213 2.13 -14.44 0.60
CA CYS A 213 2.89 -15.37 -0.18
C CYS A 213 4.39 -15.29 0.10
N ILE A 214 5.06 -16.42 -0.07
CA ILE A 214 6.51 -16.50 -0.13
C ILE A 214 6.90 -16.60 -1.60
N ASP A 215 7.69 -15.65 -2.12
CA ASP A 215 8.40 -15.85 -3.38
C ASP A 215 9.86 -16.25 -3.13
N LEU A 216 10.41 -17.09 -4.01
CA LEU A 216 11.66 -17.83 -3.85
C LEU A 216 12.88 -16.91 -4.05
N ARG A 217 13.11 -15.92 -3.17
CA ARG A 217 14.39 -15.20 -3.03
C ARG A 217 14.61 -14.70 -1.59
N LEU A 218 15.27 -15.53 -0.78
CA LEU A 218 16.00 -15.24 0.47
C LEU A 218 15.43 -14.10 1.35
N ASN A 219 14.59 -14.48 2.32
CA ASN A 219 13.93 -13.76 3.44
C ASN A 219 12.40 -13.80 3.26
N ASN A 220 11.83 -14.91 3.73
CA ASN A 220 10.45 -15.33 3.46
C ASN A 220 9.60 -15.17 4.73
N ASN A 221 8.30 -14.93 4.59
CA ASN A 221 7.36 -15.04 5.70
C ASN A 221 7.36 -16.50 6.22
N PRO A 222 7.87 -16.82 7.42
CA PRO A 222 7.85 -18.17 7.97
C PRO A 222 6.47 -18.60 8.50
N ILE A 223 5.38 -18.27 7.80
CA ILE A 223 4.01 -18.46 8.32
C ILE A 223 3.75 -19.95 8.55
N ALA A 224 3.69 -20.32 9.83
CA ALA A 224 3.34 -21.66 10.29
C ALA A 224 1.88 -21.74 10.74
N THR A 225 1.29 -20.60 11.12
CA THR A 225 -0.06 -20.53 11.69
C THR A 225 -0.93 -19.51 10.97
N ILE A 226 -2.11 -19.93 10.52
CA ILE A 226 -3.24 -19.06 10.17
C ILE A 226 -4.44 -19.53 10.98
N ALA A 227 -4.94 -18.71 11.90
CA ALA A 227 -6.05 -19.09 12.78
C ALA A 227 -6.94 -17.88 13.12
N GLY A 228 -8.25 -18.07 13.27
CA GLY A 228 -9.15 -16.96 13.62
C GLY A 228 -9.18 -15.83 12.58
N VAL A 229 -8.82 -16.14 11.32
CA VAL A 229 -8.93 -15.20 10.21
C VAL A 229 -10.31 -15.37 9.57
N HIS A 230 -11.03 -14.26 9.42
CA HIS A 230 -12.36 -14.23 8.80
C HIS A 230 -12.24 -13.65 7.39
N LEU A 231 -12.55 -14.47 6.38
CA LEU A 231 -12.60 -14.07 4.98
C LEU A 231 -14.03 -14.26 4.46
N SER A 232 -14.40 -13.46 3.46
CA SER A 232 -15.70 -13.57 2.81
C SER A 232 -15.56 -13.89 1.32
N LYS A 233 -16.69 -14.21 0.67
CA LYS A 233 -16.76 -14.51 -0.77
C LYS A 233 -16.43 -13.30 -1.67
N SER A 234 -16.20 -12.12 -1.10
CA SER A 234 -15.65 -10.98 -1.85
C SER A 234 -14.17 -11.19 -2.21
N LEU A 235 -13.49 -12.13 -1.54
CA LEU A 235 -12.11 -12.51 -1.79
C LEU A 235 -11.95 -13.05 -3.22
N LYS A 236 -11.07 -12.40 -3.99
CA LYS A 236 -10.73 -12.76 -5.37
C LYS A 236 -9.39 -13.48 -5.46
N PHE A 237 -8.50 -13.21 -4.51
CA PHE A 237 -7.17 -13.80 -4.48
C PHE A 237 -6.72 -14.09 -3.06
N PHE A 238 -6.19 -15.30 -2.86
CA PHE A 238 -5.49 -15.72 -1.66
C PHE A 238 -4.17 -16.35 -2.06
N GLY A 239 -3.06 -15.88 -1.54
CA GLY A 239 -1.79 -16.54 -1.80
C GLY A 239 -1.01 -16.80 -0.52
N CYS A 240 -0.49 -18.03 -0.45
CA CYS A 240 0.43 -18.53 0.56
C CYS A 240 1.40 -19.50 -0.14
N LYS A 241 2.06 -19.00 -1.19
CA LYS A 241 3.12 -19.75 -1.88
C LYS A 241 4.18 -20.11 -0.83
N ASP A 242 4.68 -21.34 -0.91
CA ASP A 242 5.73 -21.94 -0.09
C ASP A 242 5.59 -21.84 1.44
N CYS A 243 4.42 -21.46 1.97
CA CYS A 243 4.18 -21.32 3.40
C CYS A 243 4.35 -22.67 4.15
N PRO A 244 5.15 -22.73 5.23
CA PRO A 244 5.33 -23.92 6.04
C PRO A 244 4.17 -24.14 7.04
N LEU A 245 2.92 -24.00 6.59
CA LEU A 245 1.74 -24.08 7.46
C LEU A 245 1.66 -25.44 8.16
N THR A 246 1.58 -25.40 9.49
CA THR A 246 1.32 -26.56 10.36
C THR A 246 0.01 -26.41 11.13
N ASN A 247 -0.52 -25.18 11.23
CA ASN A 247 -1.82 -24.89 11.81
C ASN A 247 -2.59 -23.97 10.86
N PHE A 248 -3.69 -24.47 10.30
CA PHE A 248 -4.58 -23.67 9.48
C PHE A 248 -6.01 -23.92 9.94
N THR A 249 -6.52 -23.00 10.77
CA THR A 249 -7.82 -23.10 11.42
C THR A 249 -8.74 -21.96 10.98
N MET A 250 -10.00 -22.26 10.66
CA MET A 250 -10.94 -21.29 10.12
C MET A 250 -12.40 -21.62 10.45
N THR A 251 -13.28 -20.65 10.27
CA THR A 251 -14.74 -20.86 10.34
C THR A 251 -15.30 -21.50 9.07
N PRO A 252 -16.53 -22.04 9.09
CA PRO A 252 -17.16 -22.59 7.89
C PRO A 252 -17.32 -21.57 6.76
N ASP A 253 -17.60 -20.30 7.11
CA ASP A 253 -17.74 -19.22 6.12
C ASP A 253 -16.40 -18.90 5.43
N THR A 254 -15.32 -18.86 6.20
CA THR A 254 -13.97 -18.64 5.66
C THR A 254 -13.53 -19.81 4.79
N PHE A 255 -13.85 -21.04 5.21
CA PHE A 255 -13.62 -22.24 4.38
C PHE A 255 -14.35 -22.12 3.05
N ALA A 256 -15.64 -21.80 3.06
CA ALA A 256 -16.44 -21.64 1.84
C ALA A 256 -15.90 -20.53 0.94
N ALA A 257 -15.48 -19.39 1.50
CA ALA A 257 -14.88 -18.28 0.76
C ALA A 257 -13.57 -18.69 0.06
N LEU A 258 -12.69 -19.38 0.77
CA LEU A 258 -11.43 -19.87 0.19
C LEU A 258 -11.68 -20.95 -0.86
N ASP A 259 -12.53 -21.93 -0.56
CA ASP A 259 -12.76 -23.09 -1.43
C ASP A 259 -13.41 -22.70 -2.76
N GLU A 260 -14.09 -21.56 -2.87
CA GLU A 260 -14.64 -21.05 -4.13
C GLU A 260 -13.57 -20.60 -5.14
N LEU A 261 -12.37 -20.23 -4.66
CA LEU A 261 -11.28 -19.76 -5.51
C LEU A 261 -10.87 -20.81 -6.55
N GLN A 262 -10.49 -20.32 -7.74
CA GLN A 262 -9.87 -21.13 -8.80
C GLN A 262 -8.35 -21.11 -8.65
N PRO A 263 -7.60 -22.01 -9.31
CA PRO A 263 -6.14 -21.91 -9.33
C PRO A 263 -5.67 -20.55 -9.85
N TRP A 264 -4.57 -20.04 -9.30
CA TRP A 264 -4.04 -18.73 -9.68
C TRP A 264 -3.86 -18.61 -11.19
N ASN A 265 -4.31 -17.48 -11.74
CA ASN A 265 -4.27 -17.18 -13.17
C ASN A 265 -2.86 -16.85 -13.71
N GLY A 266 -1.81 -16.94 -12.89
CA GLY A 266 -0.41 -16.72 -13.29
C GLY A 266 -0.07 -15.27 -13.63
N LYS A 267 -0.93 -14.30 -13.27
CA LYS A 267 -0.66 -12.89 -13.52
C LYS A 267 0.29 -12.34 -12.46
N SER A 268 1.42 -11.81 -12.90
CA SER A 268 2.40 -11.14 -12.02
C SER A 268 1.94 -9.76 -11.56
N ASN A 269 1.00 -9.12 -12.28
CA ASN A 269 0.35 -7.91 -11.77
C ASN A 269 -0.60 -8.30 -10.64
N TYR A 270 -0.32 -7.79 -9.45
CA TYR A 270 -1.09 -8.10 -8.25
C TYR A 270 -2.55 -7.62 -8.35
N LEU A 271 -2.83 -6.52 -9.05
CA LEU A 271 -4.20 -6.04 -9.25
C LEU A 271 -5.04 -6.98 -10.14
N ASP A 272 -4.37 -7.77 -10.98
CA ASP A 272 -5.00 -8.73 -11.89
C ASP A 272 -4.95 -10.17 -11.37
N SER A 273 -4.30 -10.38 -10.22
CA SER A 273 -4.18 -11.70 -9.60
C SER A 273 -5.54 -12.16 -9.12
N LYS A 274 -5.89 -13.39 -9.50
CA LYS A 274 -7.15 -14.05 -9.14
C LYS A 274 -6.88 -15.51 -8.85
N GLY A 275 -7.64 -16.06 -7.90
CA GLY A 275 -7.55 -17.46 -7.51
C GLY A 275 -6.72 -17.69 -6.25
N PHE A 276 -6.32 -18.94 -6.02
CA PHE A 276 -5.44 -19.30 -4.92
C PHE A 276 -4.04 -19.67 -5.41
N HIS A 277 -3.01 -19.32 -4.65
CA HIS A 277 -1.63 -19.71 -4.91
C HIS A 277 -1.01 -20.37 -3.67
N ILE A 278 -1.04 -21.70 -3.64
CA ILE A 278 -0.39 -22.53 -2.61
C ILE A 278 0.41 -23.63 -3.30
N THR A 279 1.63 -23.87 -2.83
CA THR A 279 2.60 -24.76 -3.50
C THR A 279 3.12 -25.87 -2.60
N ARG A 280 2.65 -25.95 -1.36
CA ARG A 280 3.06 -26.95 -0.38
C ARG A 280 1.86 -27.66 0.21
N ASP A 281 2.06 -28.93 0.55
CA ASP A 281 1.09 -29.67 1.37
C ASP A 281 0.97 -29.02 2.74
N VAL A 282 -0.26 -28.99 3.25
CA VAL A 282 -0.59 -28.57 4.61
C VAL A 282 -1.23 -29.76 5.30
N SER A 283 -0.57 -30.24 6.34
CA SER A 283 -1.08 -31.31 7.19
C SER A 283 -1.72 -30.72 8.44
N MET A 284 -2.86 -31.26 8.85
CA MET A 284 -3.53 -30.89 10.11
C MET A 284 -3.66 -32.11 11.01
N ASP A 285 -3.33 -31.95 12.29
CA ASP A 285 -3.55 -32.97 13.32
C ASP A 285 -5.06 -33.10 13.60
N PRO A 286 -5.70 -34.25 13.31
CA PRO A 286 -7.12 -34.45 13.57
C PRO A 286 -7.49 -34.38 15.05
N SER A 287 -6.60 -34.80 15.95
CA SER A 287 -6.85 -34.75 17.39
C SER A 287 -6.79 -33.32 17.91
N ALA A 288 -5.81 -32.52 17.46
CA ALA A 288 -5.73 -31.10 17.79
C ALA A 288 -6.95 -30.32 17.25
N CYS A 289 -7.39 -30.65 16.03
CA CYS A 289 -8.60 -30.04 15.44
C CYS A 289 -9.88 -30.43 16.19
N GLY A 290 -10.02 -31.70 16.57
CA GLY A 290 -11.16 -32.16 17.37
C GLY A 290 -11.22 -31.56 18.77
N ALA A 291 -10.07 -31.23 19.36
CA ALA A 291 -10.00 -30.59 20.68
C ALA A 291 -10.56 -29.16 20.72
N ILE A 292 -10.71 -28.51 19.57
CA ILE A 292 -11.30 -27.17 19.42
C ILE A 292 -12.68 -27.22 18.74
N ASP A 293 -13.40 -28.33 18.88
CA ASP A 293 -14.71 -28.59 18.25
C ASP A 293 -14.71 -28.39 16.73
N GLY A 294 -13.56 -28.71 16.11
CA GLY A 294 -13.35 -28.63 14.68
C GLY A 294 -13.35 -29.98 13.98
N SER A 295 -13.40 -29.91 12.65
CA SER A 295 -13.28 -31.06 11.76
C SER A 295 -12.22 -30.80 10.70
N VAL A 296 -11.39 -31.79 10.40
CA VAL A 296 -10.39 -31.65 9.35
C VAL A 296 -11.09 -31.76 7.99
N GLN A 297 -10.96 -30.71 7.18
CA GLN A 297 -11.46 -30.64 5.81
C GLN A 297 -10.30 -30.39 4.84
N THR A 298 -10.54 -30.59 3.54
CA THR A 298 -9.55 -30.35 2.50
C THR A 298 -9.98 -29.17 1.65
N LEU A 299 -9.16 -28.12 1.57
CA LEU A 299 -9.37 -27.02 0.65
C LEU A 299 -8.97 -27.41 -0.77
N TRP A 300 -9.69 -26.87 -1.75
CA TRP A 300 -9.36 -26.91 -3.17
C TRP A 300 -9.21 -28.32 -3.73
N ALA A 301 -9.99 -29.27 -3.19
CA ALA A 301 -9.99 -30.65 -3.66
C ALA A 301 -10.27 -30.72 -5.17
N GLY A 302 -9.35 -31.35 -5.91
CA GLY A 302 -9.43 -31.45 -7.38
C GLY A 302 -9.04 -30.18 -8.15
N LYS A 303 -8.66 -29.09 -7.47
CA LYS A 303 -8.18 -27.84 -8.10
C LYS A 303 -6.66 -27.66 -8.03
N THR A 304 -5.98 -28.40 -7.16
CA THR A 304 -4.53 -28.30 -6.95
C THR A 304 -3.87 -29.68 -6.85
N ASN A 305 -2.55 -29.72 -7.06
CA ASN A 305 -1.74 -30.92 -6.95
C ASN A 305 -1.18 -31.15 -5.53
N VAL A 306 -1.38 -30.19 -4.61
CA VAL A 306 -1.00 -30.32 -3.20
C VAL A 306 -2.21 -30.61 -2.32
N THR A 307 -1.99 -31.29 -1.20
CA THR A 307 -3.03 -31.60 -0.23
C THR A 307 -3.06 -30.53 0.85
N VAL A 308 -4.16 -29.78 0.95
CA VAL A 308 -4.32 -28.69 1.92
C VAL A 308 -5.38 -29.05 2.96
N ARG A 309 -4.96 -29.68 4.06
CA ARG A 309 -5.85 -30.04 5.16
C ARG A 309 -5.92 -28.89 6.16
N VAL A 310 -7.14 -28.47 6.48
CA VAL A 310 -7.42 -27.37 7.40
C VAL A 310 -8.38 -27.83 8.50
N CYS A 311 -8.36 -27.16 9.65
CA CYS A 311 -9.37 -27.38 10.68
C CYS A 311 -10.51 -26.36 10.54
N VAL A 312 -11.72 -26.86 10.33
CA VAL A 312 -12.91 -26.02 10.27
C VAL A 312 -13.65 -26.14 11.60
N THR A 313 -13.66 -25.07 12.38
CA THR A 313 -14.31 -25.02 13.70
C THR A 313 -15.83 -24.87 13.54
N SER A 314 -16.58 -25.40 14.51
CA SER A 314 -18.02 -25.14 14.58
C SER A 314 -18.30 -23.64 14.84
N PRO A 315 -19.44 -23.08 14.37
CA PRO A 315 -19.83 -21.72 14.74
C PRO A 315 -19.97 -21.58 16.26
N PRO A 316 -19.62 -20.41 16.84
CA PRO A 316 -19.80 -20.16 18.25
C PRO A 316 -21.27 -20.36 18.66
N SER A 317 -21.49 -20.97 19.82
CA SER A 317 -22.81 -21.41 20.30
C SER A 317 -23.89 -20.32 20.40
N SER A 318 -23.52 -19.03 20.32
CA SER A 318 -24.45 -17.90 20.30
C SER A 318 -25.29 -17.79 19.01
N GLU A 319 -24.87 -18.41 17.91
CA GLU A 319 -25.64 -18.44 16.65
C GLU A 319 -26.59 -19.66 16.55
N ARG A 320 -26.41 -20.67 17.41
CA ARG A 320 -27.29 -21.86 17.40
C ARG A 320 -28.72 -21.58 17.85
N THR A 321 -29.00 -20.42 18.45
CA THR A 321 -30.34 -20.08 18.98
C THR A 321 -31.25 -19.38 17.97
N SER A 322 -30.77 -18.95 16.79
CA SER A 322 -31.61 -18.24 15.80
C SER A 322 -32.22 -19.14 14.72
N MET A 323 -31.98 -20.45 14.74
CA MET A 323 -32.46 -21.41 13.74
C MET A 323 -33.32 -22.52 14.35
N SER A 324 -34.32 -22.17 15.16
CA SER A 324 -35.53 -23.01 15.33
C SER A 324 -36.64 -22.26 16.07
N LEU A 325 -37.48 -21.54 15.33
CA LEU A 325 -38.86 -21.31 15.76
C LEU A 325 -39.74 -22.22 14.89
N PRO A 326 -40.49 -23.17 15.47
CA PRO A 326 -41.43 -23.99 14.71
C PRO A 326 -42.52 -23.08 14.14
N ALA A 327 -42.89 -23.32 12.87
CA ALA A 327 -44.04 -22.69 12.26
C ALA A 327 -45.29 -22.96 13.11
N LEU A 328 -45.88 -21.91 13.68
CA LEU A 328 -47.23 -21.99 14.24
C LEU A 328 -48.21 -22.12 13.07
N ASN A 329 -48.96 -23.22 13.08
CA ASN A 329 -50.14 -23.40 12.25
C ASN A 329 -51.18 -22.31 12.60
N ASP A 330 -51.57 -21.51 11.60
CA ASP A 330 -52.75 -20.66 11.67
C ASP A 330 -54.00 -21.55 11.67
N ASP A 331 -54.53 -21.82 12.85
CA ASP A 331 -55.86 -22.37 13.03
C ASP A 331 -56.88 -21.22 13.01
N LYS A 332 -57.59 -21.10 11.88
CA LYS A 332 -58.76 -20.23 11.73
C LYS A 332 -59.92 -20.83 12.52
N SER A 333 -60.28 -20.25 13.66
CA SER A 333 -61.68 -20.28 14.10
C SER A 333 -62.04 -19.17 15.10
N ALA A 334 -63.15 -18.50 14.77
CA ALA A 334 -64.14 -17.85 15.64
C ALA A 334 -63.66 -16.76 16.63
N PHE A 335 -64.19 -15.54 16.52
CA PHE A 335 -65.50 -15.16 17.06
C PHE A 335 -65.92 -13.78 16.56
N SER A 336 -67.24 -13.59 16.63
CA SER A 336 -68.09 -12.43 16.32
C SER A 336 -67.65 -11.08 16.87
#